data_AF-A0A8J6KV80-F1
#
_entry.id   AF-A0A8J6KV80-F1
#
_cell.length_a   1.000
_cell.length_b   1.000
_cell.length_c   1.000
_cell.angle_alpha   90.00
_cell.angle_beta   90.00
_cell.angle_gamma   90.00
#
_symmetry.space_group_name_H-M   'P 1'
#
loop_
_entity.id
_entity.type
_entity.pdbx_description
1 polymer ?
#
loop_
_entity_poly.entity_id
_entity_poly.type
_entity_poly.pdbx_seq_one_letter_code
_entity_poly.pdbx_strand_id
1 'polypeptide(L)'
;MTNTKGKRRGTRYMFSRPFRKHGVVPLATYMRIYKKGNIVDIKGMGTVQKGMPHKCYHGKTGRVYNVTQHAVGIIINKQVKGKILAKRITVRIEHIKHSKSRDSFLKPVKENDQKKREAKEKGTWEEEEEEEEEEEEEEEEKKKKKKKKKKKKKKKKKKKKKKKKKKKQQQQQQLELMGQAVI
;
A
#
# COMPACT_ATOMS: atom_id res chain seq x y z
N MET A 1 -23.99 6.16 28.88
CA MET A 1 -24.77 6.30 27.62
C MET A 1 -24.64 5.04 26.78
N THR A 2 -25.77 4.41 26.43
CA THR A 2 -25.78 3.17 25.64
C THR A 2 -25.85 3.49 24.15
N ASN A 3 -24.85 3.07 23.39
CA ASN A 3 -24.83 3.28 21.94
C ASN A 3 -25.83 2.35 21.21
N THR A 4 -26.52 2.88 20.19
CA THR A 4 -27.48 2.13 19.34
C THR A 4 -26.88 0.89 18.68
N LYS A 5 -27.66 -0.15 18.35
CA LYS A 5 -27.14 -1.42 17.79
C LYS A 5 -27.34 -1.58 16.28
N GLY A 6 -27.49 -0.46 15.55
CA GLY A 6 -27.73 -0.47 14.11
C GLY A 6 -26.57 -1.08 13.29
N LYS A 7 -26.93 -1.80 12.21
CA LYS A 7 -25.99 -2.50 11.30
C LYS A 7 -24.89 -1.59 10.72
N ARG A 8 -25.20 -0.30 10.52
CA ARG A 8 -24.28 0.71 9.96
C ARG A 8 -23.86 1.81 10.94
N ARG A 9 -24.00 1.58 12.25
CA ARG A 9 -23.52 2.56 13.25
C ARG A 9 -22.01 2.76 13.12
N GLY A 10 -21.55 4.01 13.10
CA GLY A 10 -20.12 4.35 13.09
C GLY A 10 -19.43 4.09 11.76
N THR A 11 -20.18 3.99 10.65
CA THR A 11 -19.59 3.70 9.32
C THR A 11 -19.48 4.92 8.41
N ARG A 12 -19.59 6.15 8.96
CA ARG A 12 -19.60 7.41 8.20
C ARG A 12 -18.41 7.49 7.24
N TYR A 13 -17.18 7.35 7.76
CA TYR A 13 -15.95 7.39 6.95
C TYR A 13 -15.56 6.02 6.36
N MET A 14 -16.05 4.94 6.95
CA MET A 14 -15.60 3.59 6.57
C MET A 14 -16.18 3.15 5.22
N PHE A 15 -17.41 3.56 4.91
CA PHE A 15 -18.10 3.28 3.65
C PHE A 15 -18.18 4.49 2.71
N SER A 16 -17.69 5.66 3.12
CA SER A 16 -17.62 6.82 2.24
C SER A 16 -16.71 6.53 1.04
N ARG A 17 -17.11 7.01 -0.14
CA ARG A 17 -16.27 6.95 -1.34
C ARG A 17 -15.08 7.92 -1.17
N PRO A 18 -13.90 7.58 -1.73
CA PRO A 18 -12.78 8.49 -1.72
C PRO A 18 -13.08 9.74 -2.55
N PHE A 19 -12.38 10.82 -2.24
CA PHE A 19 -12.54 12.11 -2.92
C PHE A 19 -12.41 11.96 -4.45
N ARG A 20 -13.32 12.63 -5.19
CA ARG A 20 -13.41 12.56 -6.66
C ARG A 20 -13.59 11.16 -7.24
N LYS A 21 -14.07 10.20 -6.44
CA LYS A 21 -14.48 8.88 -6.90
C LYS A 21 -15.96 8.63 -6.61
N HIS A 22 -16.81 9.65 -6.68
CA HIS A 22 -18.26 9.48 -6.55
C HIS A 22 -18.88 9.04 -7.88
N GLY A 23 -20.15 8.63 -7.88
CA GLY A 23 -20.86 8.21 -9.10
C GLY A 23 -20.61 6.75 -9.50
N VAL A 24 -20.53 6.53 -10.82
CA VAL A 24 -20.54 5.22 -11.47
C VAL A 24 -19.34 4.36 -11.04
N VAL A 25 -19.59 3.06 -10.80
CA VAL A 25 -18.54 2.08 -10.49
C VAL A 25 -17.90 1.60 -11.79
N PRO A 26 -16.56 1.55 -11.90
CA PRO A 26 -15.89 1.07 -13.11
C PRO A 26 -16.30 -0.34 -13.50
N LEU A 27 -16.52 -0.58 -14.79
CA LEU A 27 -16.94 -1.87 -15.35
C LEU A 27 -15.97 -3.01 -15.03
N ALA A 28 -14.67 -2.69 -14.92
CA ALA A 28 -13.63 -3.63 -14.50
C ALA A 28 -13.88 -4.25 -13.12
N THR A 29 -14.74 -3.68 -12.28
CA THR A 29 -15.12 -4.28 -10.99
C THR A 29 -16.10 -5.44 -11.20
N TYR A 30 -17.07 -5.27 -12.11
CA TYR A 30 -18.11 -6.26 -12.40
C TYR A 30 -17.58 -7.45 -13.20
N MET A 31 -16.67 -7.20 -14.14
CA MET A 31 -16.13 -8.23 -15.04
C MET A 31 -15.01 -9.08 -14.40
N ARG A 32 -14.73 -8.91 -13.10
CA ARG A 32 -13.72 -9.72 -12.40
C ARG A 32 -14.20 -11.15 -12.22
N ILE A 33 -13.38 -12.08 -12.67
CA ILE A 33 -13.64 -13.51 -12.54
C ILE A 33 -13.20 -13.96 -11.15
N TYR A 34 -14.12 -14.59 -10.41
CA TYR A 34 -13.85 -15.21 -9.12
C TYR A 34 -14.07 -16.71 -9.22
N LYS A 35 -13.10 -17.49 -8.75
CA LYS A 35 -13.17 -18.96 -8.66
C LYS A 35 -13.19 -19.40 -7.20
N LYS A 36 -13.72 -20.60 -6.95
CA LYS A 36 -13.63 -21.25 -5.64
C LYS A 36 -12.15 -21.43 -5.26
N GLY A 37 -11.81 -21.17 -4.01
CA GLY A 37 -10.43 -21.22 -3.51
C GLY A 37 -9.62 -19.93 -3.65
N ASN A 38 -10.09 -18.94 -4.42
CA ASN A 38 -9.40 -17.65 -4.50
C ASN A 38 -9.37 -16.93 -3.15
N ILE A 39 -8.28 -16.22 -2.88
CA ILE A 39 -8.12 -15.35 -1.72
C ILE A 39 -8.59 -13.95 -2.09
N VAL A 40 -9.54 -13.42 -1.32
CA VAL A 40 -10.21 -12.16 -1.63
C VAL A 40 -10.27 -11.24 -0.42
N ASP A 41 -10.13 -9.96 -0.68
CA ASP A 41 -10.26 -8.87 0.29
C ASP A 41 -11.64 -8.24 0.18
N ILE A 42 -12.26 -8.01 1.33
CA ILE A 42 -13.61 -7.44 1.42
C ILE A 42 -13.50 -5.95 1.71
N LYS A 43 -14.01 -5.14 0.79
CA LYS A 43 -14.07 -3.69 0.94
C LYS A 43 -15.45 -3.20 0.52
N GLY A 44 -16.31 -2.96 1.51
CA GLY A 44 -17.61 -2.37 1.28
C GLY A 44 -17.50 -0.93 0.76
N MET A 45 -18.29 -0.60 -0.26
CA MET A 45 -18.39 0.76 -0.79
C MET A 45 -19.83 1.27 -0.66
N GLY A 46 -20.01 2.56 -0.36
CA GLY A 46 -21.35 3.11 -0.14
C GLY A 46 -22.22 3.27 -1.37
N THR A 47 -21.65 3.20 -2.59
CA THR A 47 -22.39 3.39 -3.86
C THR A 47 -23.43 2.29 -4.10
N VAL A 48 -23.07 1.04 -3.82
CA VAL A 48 -23.97 -0.12 -3.95
C VAL A 48 -24.37 -0.57 -2.56
N GLN A 49 -25.67 -0.61 -2.29
CA GLN A 49 -26.20 -0.96 -0.97
C GLN A 49 -26.52 -2.46 -0.84
N LYS A 50 -26.88 -3.11 -1.94
CA LYS A 50 -27.26 -4.53 -1.98
C LYS A 50 -26.05 -5.43 -1.73
N GLY A 51 -26.22 -6.46 -0.89
CA GLY A 51 -25.17 -7.43 -0.53
C GLY A 51 -23.88 -6.81 0.01
N MET A 52 -24.00 -5.64 0.62
CA MET A 52 -22.92 -4.95 1.30
C MET A 52 -22.56 -5.67 2.62
N PRO A 53 -21.27 -5.85 2.93
CA PRO A 53 -20.85 -6.57 4.12
C PRO A 53 -21.13 -5.77 5.40
N HIS A 54 -21.34 -6.47 6.52
CA HIS A 54 -21.36 -5.82 7.83
C HIS A 54 -19.98 -5.25 8.18
N LYS A 55 -19.95 -4.15 8.93
CA LYS A 55 -18.73 -3.39 9.25
C LYS A 55 -17.58 -4.21 9.83
N CYS A 56 -17.90 -5.27 10.59
CA CYS A 56 -16.88 -6.12 11.19
C CYS A 56 -16.10 -7.01 10.20
N TYR A 57 -16.54 -7.09 8.94
CA TYR A 57 -15.87 -7.82 7.87
C TYR A 57 -15.15 -6.91 6.87
N HIS A 58 -15.28 -5.59 7.03
CA HIS A 58 -14.59 -4.64 6.16
C HIS A 58 -13.08 -4.69 6.40
N GLY A 59 -12.31 -4.75 5.32
CA GLY A 59 -10.85 -4.87 5.37
C GLY A 59 -10.35 -6.26 5.77
N LYS A 60 -11.23 -7.26 5.84
CA LYS A 60 -10.83 -8.64 6.09
C LYS A 60 -10.60 -9.39 4.79
N THR A 61 -9.67 -10.32 4.86
CA THR A 61 -9.37 -11.29 3.80
C THR A 61 -10.07 -12.61 4.11
N GLY A 62 -10.52 -13.30 3.07
CA GLY A 62 -11.14 -14.61 3.20
C GLY A 62 -10.94 -15.46 1.95
N ARG A 63 -11.44 -16.69 2.01
CA ARG A 63 -11.39 -17.64 0.89
C ARG A 63 -12.78 -17.81 0.29
N VAL A 64 -12.86 -17.84 -1.03
CA VAL A 64 -14.12 -18.08 -1.75
C VAL A 64 -14.52 -19.55 -1.62
N TYR A 65 -15.73 -19.82 -1.12
CA TYR A 65 -16.28 -21.18 -1.06
C TYR A 65 -17.38 -21.42 -2.10
N ASN A 66 -18.17 -20.40 -2.41
CA ASN A 66 -19.26 -20.48 -3.36
C ASN A 66 -19.29 -19.24 -4.27
N VAL A 67 -19.77 -19.40 -5.49
CA VAL A 67 -19.96 -18.33 -6.45
C VAL A 67 -21.41 -18.41 -6.94
N THR A 68 -22.11 -17.28 -6.89
CA THR A 68 -23.49 -17.12 -7.36
C THR A 68 -23.51 -16.09 -8.48
N GLN A 69 -24.66 -15.90 -9.14
CA GLN A 69 -24.80 -15.02 -10.31
C GLN A 69 -24.29 -13.58 -10.07
N HIS A 70 -24.51 -13.01 -8.89
CA HIS A 70 -24.15 -11.62 -8.59
C HIS A 70 -23.27 -11.45 -7.34
N ALA A 71 -23.00 -12.55 -6.63
CA ALA A 71 -22.32 -12.52 -5.34
C ALA A 71 -21.39 -13.70 -5.15
N VAL A 72 -20.51 -13.57 -4.18
CA VAL A 72 -19.52 -14.56 -3.81
C VAL A 72 -19.68 -14.89 -2.33
N GLY A 73 -19.71 -16.18 -2.05
CA GLY A 73 -19.65 -16.73 -0.70
C GLY A 73 -18.21 -16.79 -0.23
N ILE A 74 -17.91 -16.14 0.90
CA ILE A 74 -16.56 -16.04 1.47
C ILE A 74 -16.55 -16.59 2.90
N ILE A 75 -15.53 -17.39 3.21
CA ILE A 75 -15.21 -17.85 4.57
C ILE A 75 -14.20 -16.88 5.18
N ILE A 76 -14.54 -16.31 6.33
CA ILE A 76 -13.72 -15.31 7.04
C ILE A 76 -13.63 -15.68 8.51
N ASN A 77 -12.43 -15.52 9.07
CA ASN A 77 -12.21 -15.68 10.49
C ASN A 77 -12.64 -14.43 11.26
N LYS A 78 -13.50 -14.60 12.26
CA LYS A 78 -13.94 -13.55 13.16
C LYS A 78 -13.69 -13.98 14.60
N GLN A 79 -12.90 -13.18 15.30
CA GLN A 79 -12.70 -13.33 16.73
C GLN A 79 -13.96 -12.88 17.50
N VAL A 80 -14.44 -13.71 18.42
CA VAL A 80 -15.57 -13.45 19.30
C VAL A 80 -15.19 -13.91 20.71
N LYS A 81 -15.07 -12.97 21.65
CA LYS A 81 -14.80 -13.23 23.08
C LYS A 81 -13.70 -14.31 23.31
N GLY A 82 -12.58 -14.20 22.60
CA GLY A 82 -11.43 -15.12 22.74
C GLY A 82 -11.39 -16.31 21.77
N LYS A 83 -12.48 -16.65 21.07
CA LYS A 83 -12.50 -17.76 20.10
C LYS A 83 -12.49 -17.23 18.66
N ILE A 84 -11.80 -17.93 17.76
CA ILE A 84 -11.81 -17.62 16.33
C ILE A 84 -12.86 -18.49 15.64
N LEU A 85 -13.88 -17.86 15.08
CA LEU A 85 -14.95 -18.54 14.36
C LEU A 85 -14.83 -18.30 12.87
N ALA A 86 -14.84 -19.38 12.09
CA ALA A 86 -15.01 -19.30 10.64
C ALA A 86 -16.48 -18.96 10.33
N LYS A 87 -16.71 -17.76 9.81
CA LYS A 87 -18.04 -17.29 9.40
C LYS A 87 -18.13 -17.29 7.88
N ARG A 88 -19.21 -17.88 7.36
CA ARG A 88 -19.59 -17.82 5.95
C ARG A 88 -20.45 -16.59 5.73
N ILE A 89 -20.08 -15.75 4.77
CA ILE A 89 -20.86 -14.58 4.37
C ILE A 89 -21.06 -14.55 2.86
N THR A 90 -22.12 -13.93 2.40
CA THR A 90 -22.41 -13.69 0.98
C THR A 90 -22.27 -12.21 0.71
N VAL A 91 -21.38 -11.84 -0.22
CA VAL A 91 -21.04 -10.45 -0.54
C VAL A 91 -21.07 -10.26 -2.05
N ARG A 92 -21.58 -9.14 -2.54
CA ARG A 92 -21.57 -8.87 -3.98
C ARG A 92 -20.18 -8.51 -4.51
N ILE A 93 -20.01 -8.71 -5.82
CA ILE A 93 -18.74 -8.56 -6.54
C ILE A 93 -18.16 -7.14 -6.39
N GLU A 94 -18.99 -6.10 -6.29
CA GLU A 94 -18.55 -4.70 -6.16
C GLU A 94 -17.76 -4.44 -4.87
N HIS A 95 -17.99 -5.26 -3.84
CA HIS A 95 -17.38 -5.12 -2.52
C HIS A 95 -16.20 -6.07 -2.31
N ILE A 96 -15.75 -6.77 -3.34
CA ILE A 96 -14.70 -7.78 -3.27
C ILE A 96 -13.55 -7.37 -4.18
N LYS A 97 -12.33 -7.70 -3.76
CA LYS A 97 -11.12 -7.54 -4.56
C LYS A 97 -10.26 -8.80 -4.45
N HIS A 98 -9.55 -9.17 -5.51
CA HIS A 98 -8.52 -10.20 -5.40
C HIS A 98 -7.38 -9.69 -4.53
N SER A 99 -6.87 -10.57 -3.67
CA SER A 99 -5.78 -10.22 -2.78
C SER A 99 -4.44 -10.40 -3.49
N LYS A 100 -3.61 -9.35 -3.48
CA LYS A 100 -2.31 -9.36 -4.16
C LYS A 100 -1.27 -10.26 -3.49
N SER A 101 -1.43 -10.53 -2.19
CA SER A 101 -0.50 -11.37 -1.43
C SER A 101 -0.48 -12.81 -1.95
N ARG A 102 -1.59 -13.30 -2.49
CA ARG A 102 -1.65 -14.63 -3.10
C ARG A 102 -0.92 -14.66 -4.44
N ASP A 103 -1.08 -13.62 -5.24
CA ASP A 103 -0.41 -13.50 -6.54
C ASP A 103 1.10 -13.34 -6.35
N SER A 104 1.54 -12.56 -5.36
CA SER A 104 2.96 -12.40 -5.05
C SER A 104 3.61 -13.69 -4.57
N PHE A 105 2.89 -14.56 -3.87
CA PHE A 105 3.39 -15.88 -3.48
C PHE A 105 3.41 -16.88 -4.65
N LEU A 106 2.41 -16.84 -5.52
CA LEU A 106 2.29 -17.83 -6.61
C LEU A 106 3.29 -17.63 -7.75
N LYS A 107 3.82 -16.41 -7.92
CA LYS A 107 4.84 -16.12 -8.94
C LYS A 107 6.19 -16.79 -8.65
N PRO A 108 6.84 -16.56 -7.50
CA PRO A 108 8.14 -17.17 -7.21
C PRO A 108 8.05 -18.69 -7.13
N VAL A 109 6.97 -19.25 -6.58
CA VAL A 109 6.77 -20.72 -6.58
C VAL A 109 6.82 -21.29 -8.00
N LYS A 110 6.21 -20.62 -8.98
CA LYS A 110 6.25 -21.09 -10.38
C LYS A 110 7.63 -20.91 -11.01
N GLU A 111 8.28 -19.79 -10.75
CA GLU A 111 9.61 -19.48 -11.27
C GLU A 111 10.63 -20.49 -10.73
N ASN A 112 10.55 -20.79 -9.44
CA ASN A 112 11.44 -21.77 -8.82
C ASN A 112 11.12 -23.21 -9.23
N ASP A 113 9.84 -23.58 -9.34
CA ASP A 113 9.46 -24.90 -9.88
C ASP A 113 10.00 -25.10 -11.30
N GLN A 114 10.07 -24.04 -12.10
CA GLN A 114 10.66 -24.08 -13.44
C GLN A 114 12.18 -24.25 -13.37
N LYS A 115 12.87 -23.42 -12.58
CA LYS A 115 14.32 -23.52 -12.33
C LYS A 115 14.72 -24.92 -11.88
N LYS A 116 14.00 -25.50 -10.91
CA LYS A 116 14.20 -26.88 -10.44
C LYS A 116 14.06 -27.94 -11.54
N ARG A 117 13.11 -27.77 -12.46
CA ARG A 117 12.97 -28.69 -13.59
C ARG A 117 14.16 -28.58 -14.54
N GLU A 118 14.58 -27.37 -14.87
CA GLU A 118 15.73 -27.10 -15.72
C GLU A 118 17.05 -27.61 -15.09
N ALA A 119 17.22 -27.43 -13.78
CA ALA A 119 18.37 -27.95 -13.03
C ALA A 119 18.39 -29.48 -13.02
N LYS A 120 17.22 -30.12 -12.82
CA LYS A 120 17.08 -31.58 -12.86
C LYS A 120 17.38 -32.16 -14.25
N GLU A 121 16.99 -31.47 -15.32
CA GLU A 121 17.35 -31.85 -16.70
C GLU A 121 18.85 -31.71 -16.98
N LYS A 122 19.50 -30.69 -16.41
CA LYS A 122 20.96 -30.46 -16.53
C LYS A 122 21.81 -31.31 -15.57
N GLY A 123 21.19 -32.00 -14.60
CA GLY A 123 21.89 -32.76 -13.57
C GLY A 123 22.61 -31.89 -12.52
N THR A 124 22.23 -30.61 -12.40
CA THR A 124 22.76 -29.67 -11.42
C THR A 124 21.80 -29.49 -10.24
N TRP A 125 22.32 -29.12 -9.07
CA TRP A 125 21.51 -28.75 -7.91
C TRP A 125 21.40 -27.24 -7.81
N GLU A 126 20.20 -26.73 -7.54
CA GLU A 126 19.93 -25.30 -7.38
C GLU A 126 19.31 -25.08 -6.00
N GLU A 127 19.93 -24.22 -5.20
CA GLU A 127 19.50 -23.88 -3.84
C GLU A 127 18.53 -22.69 -3.91
N GLU A 128 17.41 -22.79 -3.18
CA GLU A 128 16.42 -21.71 -3.09
C GLU A 128 16.71 -20.88 -1.84
N GLU A 129 17.28 -19.69 -2.01
CA GLU A 129 17.37 -18.70 -0.94
C GLU A 129 16.21 -17.70 -1.04
N GLU A 130 15.63 -17.30 0.09
CA GLU A 130 14.70 -16.17 0.13
C GLU A 130 15.50 -14.86 -0.07
N GLU A 131 15.18 -14.11 -1.14
CA GLU A 131 15.76 -12.78 -1.50
C GLU A 131 15.57 -11.68 -0.42
N GLU A 132 15.17 -12.02 0.82
CA GLU A 132 14.99 -11.03 1.90
C GLU A 132 16.29 -10.28 2.22
N GLU A 133 17.46 -10.89 2.03
CA GLU A 133 18.76 -10.24 2.29
C GLU A 133 19.12 -9.18 1.21
N GLU A 134 18.79 -9.41 -0.07
CA GLU A 134 19.17 -8.50 -1.15
C GLU A 134 18.34 -7.20 -1.18
N GLU A 135 17.05 -7.27 -0.87
CA GLU A 135 16.19 -6.08 -0.82
C GLU A 135 16.57 -5.11 0.32
N GLU A 136 16.98 -5.64 1.48
CA GLU A 136 17.42 -4.84 2.62
C GLU A 136 18.71 -4.07 2.31
N GLU A 137 19.67 -4.71 1.64
CA GLU A 137 20.92 -4.10 1.20
C GLU A 137 20.68 -2.96 0.18
N GLU A 138 19.82 -3.18 -0.80
CA GLU A 138 19.43 -2.14 -1.76
C GLU A 138 18.75 -0.95 -1.07
N GLU A 139 17.86 -1.21 -0.11
CA GLU A 139 17.14 -0.16 0.62
C GLU A 139 18.10 0.66 1.50
N GLU A 140 19.04 0.00 2.16
CA GLU A 140 20.17 0.59 2.88
C GLU A 140 21.02 1.49 1.97
N GLU A 141 21.37 1.00 0.79
CA GLU A 141 22.21 1.73 -0.16
C GLU A 141 21.47 2.98 -0.70
N LYS A 142 20.18 2.85 -1.02
CA LYS A 142 19.28 3.96 -1.38
C LYS A 142 19.18 4.99 -0.24
N LYS A 143 19.06 4.56 1.03
CA LYS A 143 19.06 5.42 2.23
C LYS A 143 20.41 6.16 2.37
N LYS A 144 21.54 5.48 2.19
CA LYS A 144 22.92 6.04 2.21
C LYS A 144 23.10 7.10 1.11
N LYS A 145 22.71 6.82 -0.14
CA LYS A 145 22.74 7.75 -1.29
C LYS A 145 21.90 9.01 -1.02
N LYS A 146 20.68 8.86 -0.48
CA LYS A 146 19.76 9.98 -0.14
C LYS A 146 20.33 10.88 0.97
N LYS A 147 20.93 10.30 2.03
CA LYS A 147 21.63 11.04 3.10
C LYS A 147 22.81 11.85 2.54
N LYS A 148 23.64 11.26 1.66
CA LYS A 148 24.79 11.92 1.01
C LYS A 148 24.35 13.12 0.15
N LYS A 149 23.29 12.95 -0.65
CA LYS A 149 22.67 14.04 -1.47
C LYS A 149 22.16 15.20 -0.59
N LYS A 150 21.46 14.90 0.51
CA LYS A 150 20.98 15.91 1.49
C LYS A 150 22.15 16.67 2.14
N LYS A 151 23.22 15.99 2.57
CA LYS A 151 24.44 16.61 3.13
C LYS A 151 25.12 17.54 2.11
N LYS A 152 25.29 17.10 0.85
CA LYS A 152 25.86 17.94 -0.24
C LYS A 152 25.00 19.19 -0.50
N LYS A 153 23.66 19.08 -0.57
CA LYS A 153 22.74 20.22 -0.73
C LYS A 153 22.84 21.21 0.45
N LYS A 154 22.89 20.73 1.70
CA LYS A 154 23.09 21.58 2.88
C LYS A 154 24.44 22.31 2.85
N LYS A 155 25.54 21.63 2.50
CA LYS A 155 26.88 22.26 2.34
C LYS A 155 26.88 23.34 1.25
N LYS A 156 26.28 23.08 0.08
CA LYS A 156 26.14 24.08 -1.00
C LYS A 156 25.32 25.30 -0.56
N LYS A 157 24.19 25.11 0.13
CA LYS A 157 23.38 26.21 0.69
C LYS A 157 24.16 27.04 1.72
N LYS A 158 24.91 26.39 2.64
CA LYS A 158 25.78 27.10 3.61
C LYS A 158 26.88 27.92 2.92
N LYS A 159 27.57 27.35 1.91
CA LYS A 159 28.59 28.08 1.12
C LYS A 159 28.00 29.30 0.39
N LYS A 160 26.82 29.15 -0.25
CA LYS A 160 26.12 30.28 -0.91
C LYS A 160 25.73 31.39 0.09
N LYS A 161 25.21 31.03 1.28
CA LYS A 161 24.90 32.01 2.33
C LYS A 161 26.15 32.74 2.84
N LYS A 162 27.27 32.03 3.08
CA LYS A 162 28.55 32.65 3.47
C LYS A 162 29.07 33.63 2.40
N LYS A 163 29.04 33.24 1.12
CA LYS A 163 29.44 34.13 0.00
C LYS A 163 28.56 35.39 -0.07
N LYS A 164 27.24 35.26 0.07
CA LYS A 164 26.33 36.42 0.11
C LYS A 164 26.61 37.35 1.30
N LYS A 165 26.87 36.80 2.50
CA LYS A 165 27.20 37.59 3.70
C LYS A 165 28.53 38.35 3.52
N LYS A 166 29.56 37.70 2.96
CA LYS A 166 30.86 38.33 2.68
C LYS A 166 30.73 39.46 1.64
N LYS A 167 29.94 39.26 0.58
CA LYS A 167 29.68 40.30 -0.43
C LYS A 167 28.93 41.50 0.15
N LYS A 168 27.97 41.26 1.05
CA LYS A 168 27.24 42.34 1.75
C LYS A 168 28.14 43.14 2.70
N GLN A 169 29.04 42.48 3.44
CA GLN A 169 30.03 43.15 4.29
C GLN A 169 31.01 44.02 3.49
N GLN A 170 31.51 43.51 2.35
CA GLN A 170 32.38 44.29 1.46
C GLN A 170 31.69 45.53 0.89
N GLN A 171 30.40 45.43 0.53
CA GLN A 171 29.61 46.57 0.07
C GLN A 171 29.39 47.62 1.18
N GLN A 172 29.15 47.19 2.42
CA GLN A 172 29.03 48.09 3.57
C GLN A 172 30.35 48.81 3.87
N GLN A 173 31.48 48.09 3.87
CA GLN A 173 32.81 48.69 4.06
C GLN A 173 33.17 49.69 2.96
N GLN A 174 32.80 49.42 1.69
CA GLN A 174 33.01 50.38 0.60
C GLN A 174 32.15 51.64 0.74
N LEU A 175 30.90 51.52 1.21
CA LEU A 175 30.04 52.68 1.48
C LEU A 175 30.53 53.50 2.68
N GLU A 176 31.03 52.86 3.73
CA GLU A 176 31.62 53.52 4.91
C GLU A 176 32.90 54.30 4.53
N LEU A 177 33.78 53.71 3.71
CA LEU A 177 34.99 54.39 3.20
C LEU A 177 34.67 55.57 2.27
N MET A 178 33.65 55.45 1.41
CA MET A 178 33.22 56.57 0.58
C MET A 178 32.55 57.69 1.40
N GLY A 179 31.90 57.36 2.52
CA GLY A 179 31.31 58.35 3.43
C GLY A 179 32.34 59.14 4.26
N GLN A 180 33.51 58.55 4.54
CA GLN A 180 34.61 59.22 5.24
C GLN A 180 35.41 60.20 4.36
N ALA A 181 35.27 60.14 3.04
CA ALA A 181 36.00 60.98 2.08
C ALA A 181 35.25 62.27 1.67
N VAL A 182 34.09 62.56 2.27
CA VAL A 182 33.19 63.67 1.89
C VAL A 182 33.05 64.73 3.02
N ILE A 183 33.90 64.68 4.05
CA ILE A 183 34.05 65.70 5.10
C ILE A 183 35.51 66.14 5.10
#